data_AF-A0AAW3V4V7-F1
#
_entry.id   AF-A0AAW3V4V7-F1
#
_cell.length_a   1.000
_cell.length_b   1.000
_cell.length_c   1.000
_cell.angle_alpha   90.00
_cell.angle_beta   90.00
_cell.angle_gamma   90.00
#
_symmetry.space_group_name_H-M   'P 1'
#
loop_
_entity.id
_entity.type
_entity.pdbx_description
1 polymer ?
#
loop_
_entity_poly.entity_id
_entity_poly.type
_entity_poly.pdbx_seq_one_letter_code
_entity_poly.pdbx_strand_id
1 'polypeptide(L)'
;MESQVINLAGREFHKRTRGAVEVPVSSISKQGDVILSSVLRSTERKAAAKPIFLQWPTLQQSALKFCEILSDRYPGAVDAPLVEEAIQRAIERFVEVYETSRRSTDSMVAFLESLALSADVAMEYTVVGFDGTGNRRVWPPFEEPIGSWARRLGLQKVRFVRIPPAEPDVRVGNRFLLCSRIMTAKDIGRVSELPSGALDIRAPGRQ
;
A
#
# COMPACT_ATOMS: atom_id res chain seq x y z
N MET A 1 -20.03 -14.17 -13.28
CA MET A 1 -18.96 -13.28 -12.81
C MET A 1 -17.74 -14.15 -12.56
N GLU A 2 -16.95 -14.38 -13.61
CA GLU A 2 -15.75 -15.21 -13.51
C GLU A 2 -14.69 -14.41 -12.78
N SER A 3 -14.38 -14.82 -11.55
CA SER A 3 -13.20 -14.37 -10.84
C SER A 3 -12.01 -14.55 -11.79
N GLN A 4 -11.23 -13.51 -12.06
CA GLN A 4 -9.94 -13.64 -12.74
C GLN A 4 -8.99 -14.39 -11.79
N VAL A 5 -9.24 -15.70 -11.62
CA VAL A 5 -8.32 -16.63 -11.00
C VAL A 5 -7.19 -16.74 -12.01
N ILE A 6 -6.14 -15.94 -11.80
CA ILE A 6 -4.91 -16.10 -12.56
C ILE A 6 -4.51 -17.56 -12.39
N ASN A 7 -4.53 -18.32 -13.49
CA ASN A 7 -4.07 -19.69 -13.46
C ASN A 7 -2.55 -19.67 -13.27
N LEU A 8 -2.12 -19.73 -12.01
CA LEU A 8 -0.70 -19.70 -11.62
C LEU A 8 -0.03 -21.08 -11.77
N ALA A 9 -0.66 -22.04 -12.48
CA ALA A 9 -0.08 -23.35 -12.78
C ALA A 9 0.74 -23.35 -14.07
N GLY A 10 1.81 -24.15 -14.11
CA GLY A 10 2.52 -24.50 -15.35
C GLY A 10 3.51 -23.48 -15.93
N ARG A 11 3.75 -23.59 -17.24
CA ARG A 11 4.74 -22.81 -18.01
C ARG A 11 4.38 -21.31 -18.10
N GLU A 12 3.10 -20.96 -17.96
CA GLU A 12 2.63 -19.57 -18.03
C GLU A 12 3.11 -18.73 -16.84
N PHE A 13 3.09 -19.30 -15.63
CA PHE A 13 3.68 -18.66 -14.45
C PHE A 13 5.16 -18.34 -14.67
N HIS A 14 5.94 -19.31 -15.16
CA HIS A 14 7.37 -19.12 -15.39
C HIS A 14 7.67 -18.02 -16.42
N LYS A 15 6.83 -17.89 -17.47
CA LYS A 15 6.94 -16.79 -18.44
C LYS A 15 6.58 -15.44 -17.82
N ARG A 16 5.54 -15.37 -16.99
CA ARG A 16 5.08 -14.13 -16.32
C ARG A 16 5.95 -13.70 -15.14
N THR A 17 6.65 -14.63 -14.50
CA THR A 17 7.61 -14.30 -13.42
C THR A 17 9.01 -13.98 -13.94
N ARG A 18 9.22 -13.94 -15.26
CA ARG A 18 10.52 -13.59 -15.84
C ARG A 18 10.77 -12.10 -15.59
N GLY A 19 11.65 -11.79 -14.63
CA GLY A 19 11.88 -10.42 -14.14
C GLY A 19 11.11 -10.05 -12.87
N ALA A 20 10.40 -10.99 -12.25
CA ALA A 20 9.76 -10.75 -10.95
C ALA A 20 10.82 -10.51 -9.87
N VAL A 21 10.61 -9.47 -9.06
CA VAL A 21 11.49 -9.16 -7.92
C VAL A 21 11.35 -10.28 -6.89
N GLU A 22 12.45 -10.98 -6.61
CA GLU A 22 12.52 -12.05 -5.62
C GLU A 22 13.16 -11.52 -4.33
N VAL A 23 12.45 -11.70 -3.21
CA VAL A 23 12.84 -11.14 -1.92
C VAL A 23 12.88 -12.27 -0.89
N PRO A 24 14.03 -12.49 -0.22
CA PRO A 24 14.11 -13.40 0.92
C PRO A 24 13.21 -12.94 2.06
N VAL A 25 12.47 -13.86 2.68
CA VAL A 25 11.58 -13.50 3.82
C VAL A 25 12.39 -12.95 5.00
N SER A 26 13.66 -13.35 5.13
CA SER A 26 14.59 -12.83 6.13
C SER A 26 14.95 -11.34 5.95
N SER A 27 14.78 -10.77 4.76
CA SER A 27 15.09 -9.37 4.48
C SER A 27 13.88 -8.43 4.56
N ILE A 28 12.69 -8.97 4.85
CA ILE A 28 11.46 -8.19 5.07
C ILE A 28 11.44 -7.73 6.52
N SER A 29 11.50 -6.42 6.73
CA SER A 29 11.46 -5.86 8.09
C SER A 29 10.18 -6.30 8.82
N LYS A 30 10.31 -6.54 10.13
CA LYS A 30 9.21 -7.01 10.97
C LYS A 30 8.39 -5.88 11.59
N GLN A 31 8.91 -4.65 11.57
CA GLN A 31 8.37 -3.55 12.36
C GLN A 31 8.18 -2.32 11.48
N GLY A 32 6.96 -1.79 11.46
CA GLY A 32 6.58 -0.63 10.66
C GLY A 32 7.31 0.65 11.08
N ASP A 33 7.73 0.77 12.33
CA ASP A 33 8.49 1.93 12.86
C ASP A 33 9.92 1.98 12.33
N VAL A 34 10.59 0.83 12.19
CA VAL A 34 11.91 0.73 11.56
C VAL A 34 11.82 1.15 10.09
N ILE A 35 10.80 0.66 9.38
CA ILE A 35 10.55 1.02 7.97
C ILE A 35 10.25 2.51 7.86
N LEU A 36 9.29 3.02 8.63
CA LEU A 36 8.89 4.42 8.60
C LEU A 36 10.08 5.32 8.95
N SER A 37 10.87 4.99 9.96
CA SER A 37 12.07 5.76 10.31
C SER A 37 13.10 5.77 9.18
N SER A 38 13.21 4.67 8.42
CA SER A 38 14.08 4.61 7.25
C SER A 38 13.58 5.49 6.12
N VAL A 39 12.30 5.39 5.77
CA VAL A 39 11.63 6.21 4.76
C VAL A 39 11.72 7.70 5.10
N LEU A 40 11.50 8.05 6.37
CA LEU A 40 11.64 9.43 6.84
C LEU A 40 13.07 9.95 6.79
N ARG A 41 14.09 9.09 6.77
CA ARG A 41 15.49 9.53 6.59
C ARG A 41 15.84 9.76 5.12
N SER A 42 15.22 9.01 4.21
CA SER A 42 15.48 9.12 2.77
C SER A 42 14.66 10.23 2.09
N THR A 43 13.50 10.60 2.63
CA THR A 43 12.71 11.71 2.08
C THR A 43 13.34 13.09 2.33
N GLU A 44 13.38 13.91 1.28
CA GLU A 44 13.80 15.31 1.33
C GLU A 44 12.94 16.15 2.29
N ARG A 45 11.70 15.71 2.55
CA ARG A 45 10.73 16.41 3.42
C ARG A 45 10.74 15.92 4.87
N LYS A 46 11.79 15.23 5.32
CA LYS A 46 11.92 14.72 6.70
C LYS A 46 11.64 15.76 7.79
N ALA A 47 12.01 17.03 7.54
CA ALA A 47 11.79 18.13 8.48
C ALA A 47 10.30 18.45 8.69
N ALA A 48 9.46 18.23 7.67
CA ALA A 48 8.02 18.45 7.73
C ALA A 48 7.27 17.30 8.45
N ALA A 49 7.78 16.07 8.35
CA ALA A 49 7.10 14.89 8.90
C ALA A 49 6.92 14.95 10.43
N LYS A 50 7.95 15.38 11.16
CA LYS A 50 7.91 15.40 12.64
C LYS A 50 6.82 16.35 13.18
N PRO A 51 6.72 17.62 12.75
CA PRO A 51 5.60 18.49 13.13
C PRO A 51 4.23 17.91 12.80
N ILE A 52 4.07 17.31 11.61
CA ILE A 52 2.80 16.69 11.18
C ILE A 52 2.37 15.61 12.17
N PHE A 53 3.27 14.69 12.52
CA PHE A 53 2.96 13.58 13.42
C PHE A 53 2.78 14.00 14.89
N LEU A 54 3.47 15.07 15.32
CA LEU A 54 3.22 15.65 16.64
C LEU A 54 1.81 16.25 16.74
N GLN A 55 1.35 16.92 15.69
CA GLN A 55 0.00 17.50 15.64
C GLN A 55 -1.08 16.45 15.37
N TRP A 56 -0.77 15.43 14.57
CA TRP A 56 -1.70 14.39 14.14
C TRP A 56 -1.11 12.98 14.36
N PRO A 57 -1.09 12.48 15.61
CA PRO A 57 -0.54 11.16 15.92
C PRO A 57 -1.22 10.00 15.16
N THR A 58 -2.49 10.17 14.80
CA THR A 58 -3.23 9.18 14.00
C THR A 58 -2.67 9.00 12.59
N LEU A 59 -2.06 10.03 12.00
CA LEU A 59 -1.38 9.93 10.71
C LEU A 59 -0.10 9.10 10.82
N GLN A 60 0.65 9.27 11.92
CA GLN A 60 1.82 8.43 12.19
C GLN A 60 1.41 6.97 12.35
N GLN A 61 0.34 6.70 13.09
CA GLN A 61 -0.18 5.34 13.25
C GLN A 61 -0.63 4.74 11.91
N SER A 62 -1.28 5.53 11.06
CA SER A 62 -1.68 5.08 9.71
C SER A 62 -0.46 4.77 8.84
N ALA A 63 0.56 5.63 8.87
CA ALA A 63 1.83 5.42 8.18
C ALA A 63 2.57 4.16 8.67
N LEU A 64 2.63 3.94 9.99
CA LEU A 64 3.24 2.74 10.58
C LEU A 64 2.56 1.46 10.11
N LYS A 65 1.23 1.40 10.18
CA LYS A 65 0.44 0.26 9.72
C LYS A 65 0.58 0.04 8.22
N PHE A 66 0.65 1.12 7.44
CA PHE A 66 0.88 1.06 6.00
C PHE A 66 2.25 0.44 5.67
N CYS A 67 3.32 0.91 6.33
CA CYS A 67 4.65 0.34 6.21
C CYS A 67 4.68 -1.14 6.59
N GLU A 68 3.97 -1.53 7.65
CA GLU A 68 3.90 -2.92 8.08
C GLU A 68 3.17 -3.81 7.05
N ILE A 69 2.04 -3.35 6.52
CA ILE A 69 1.21 -4.11 5.58
C ILE A 69 2.00 -4.48 4.31
N LEU A 70 2.69 -3.51 3.69
CA LEU A 70 3.36 -3.70 2.40
C LEU A 70 4.86 -4.05 2.51
N SER A 71 5.53 -3.68 3.60
CA SER A 71 7.00 -3.74 3.78
C SER A 71 7.82 -2.79 2.89
N ASP A 72 9.08 -2.57 3.28
CA ASP A 72 10.12 -1.83 2.55
C ASP A 72 10.62 -2.50 1.27
N ARG A 73 10.08 -3.67 0.94
CA ARG A 73 10.45 -4.44 -0.25
C ARG A 73 9.38 -4.44 -1.33
N TYR A 74 8.23 -3.82 -1.08
CA TYR A 74 7.15 -3.76 -2.06
C TYR A 74 7.56 -2.89 -3.25
N PRO A 75 7.46 -3.37 -4.50
CA PRO A 75 7.83 -2.58 -5.67
C PRO A 75 6.94 -1.35 -5.82
N GLY A 76 7.55 -0.17 -5.97
CA GLY A 76 6.88 1.06 -6.37
C GLY A 76 6.84 1.25 -7.89
N ALA A 77 6.48 2.46 -8.30
CA ALA A 77 6.40 2.87 -9.70
C ALA A 77 7.71 3.45 -10.24
N VAL A 78 8.56 4.04 -9.38
CA VAL A 78 9.71 4.88 -9.76
C VAL A 78 11.00 4.34 -9.11
N ASP A 79 11.37 3.10 -9.44
CA ASP A 79 12.59 2.40 -8.97
C ASP A 79 12.85 2.47 -7.43
N ALA A 80 11.83 2.84 -6.65
CA ALA A 80 11.85 2.95 -5.21
C ALA A 80 10.79 2.01 -4.60
N PRO A 81 10.88 1.68 -3.30
CA PRO A 81 9.82 0.95 -2.63
C PRO A 81 8.52 1.76 -2.60
N LEU A 82 7.37 1.10 -2.82
CA LEU A 82 6.06 1.76 -2.80
C LEU A 82 5.79 2.48 -1.48
N VAL A 83 6.30 1.93 -0.36
CA VAL A 83 6.14 2.56 0.95
C VAL A 83 6.86 3.90 1.05
N GLU A 84 7.98 4.07 0.36
CA GLU A 84 8.73 5.33 0.32
C GLU A 84 8.00 6.37 -0.52
N GLU A 85 7.61 5.98 -1.73
CA GLU A 85 6.87 6.82 -2.68
C GLU A 85 5.57 7.35 -2.05
N ALA A 86 4.78 6.46 -1.44
CA ALA A 86 3.47 6.80 -0.90
C ALA A 86 3.57 7.69 0.35
N ILE A 87 4.53 7.44 1.24
CA ILE A 87 4.73 8.27 2.45
C ILE A 87 5.24 9.66 2.06
N GLN A 88 6.20 9.74 1.14
CA GLN A 88 6.68 11.02 0.63
C GLN A 88 5.52 11.80 -0.01
N ARG A 89 4.75 11.16 -0.89
CA ARG A 89 3.60 11.80 -1.54
C ARG A 89 2.54 12.26 -0.54
N ALA A 90 2.28 11.48 0.50
CA ALA A 90 1.34 11.86 1.56
C ALA A 90 1.80 13.09 2.35
N ILE A 91 3.09 13.18 2.69
CA ILE A 91 3.67 14.36 3.35
C ILE A 91 3.58 15.58 2.44
N GLU A 92 3.92 15.45 1.17
CA GLU A 92 3.82 16.54 0.19
C GLU A 92 2.38 17.06 0.07
N ARG A 93 1.41 16.15 -0.11
CA ARG A 93 -0.01 16.50 -0.21
C ARG A 93 -0.55 17.14 1.06
N PHE A 94 -0.10 16.70 2.23
CA PHE A 94 -0.45 17.36 3.49
C PHE A 94 0.00 18.82 3.48
N VAL A 95 1.27 19.07 3.14
CA VAL A 95 1.87 20.42 3.16
C VAL A 95 1.19 21.33 2.13
N GLU A 96 1.01 20.85 0.89
CA GLU A 96 0.32 21.58 -0.18
C GLU A 96 -1.09 22.04 0.25
N VAL A 97 -1.86 21.16 0.88
CA VAL A 97 -3.23 21.48 1.33
C VAL A 97 -3.20 22.35 2.59
N TYR A 98 -2.22 22.16 3.48
CA TYR A 98 -2.07 23.00 4.67
C TYR A 98 -1.80 24.47 4.33
N GLU A 99 -0.99 24.71 3.30
CA GLU A 99 -0.65 26.06 2.86
C GLU A 99 -1.82 26.78 2.15
N THR A 100 -2.75 26.02 1.58
CA THR A 100 -3.83 26.56 0.71
C THR A 100 -5.22 26.48 1.32
N SER A 101 -5.47 25.58 2.26
CA SER A 101 -6.77 25.42 2.91
C SER A 101 -6.92 26.27 4.16
N ARG A 102 -8.16 26.69 4.43
CA ARG A 102 -8.57 27.33 5.69
C ARG A 102 -8.88 26.33 6.81
N ARG A 103 -8.94 25.02 6.51
CA ARG A 103 -9.28 23.96 7.47
C ARG A 103 -8.13 22.97 7.60
N SER A 104 -7.58 22.87 8.80
CA SER A 104 -6.48 21.94 9.11
C SER A 104 -6.84 20.46 8.90
N THR A 105 -8.13 20.12 8.98
CA THR A 105 -8.64 18.77 8.69
C THR A 105 -8.44 18.36 7.24
N ASP A 106 -8.42 19.30 6.29
CA ASP A 106 -8.31 18.97 4.87
C ASP A 106 -6.91 18.42 4.55
N SER A 107 -5.86 18.95 5.19
CA SER A 107 -4.48 18.46 5.08
C SER A 107 -4.35 17.04 5.62
N MET A 108 -5.00 16.77 6.76
CA MET A 108 -5.04 15.43 7.36
C MET A 108 -5.72 14.43 6.41
N VAL A 109 -6.84 14.83 5.80
CA VAL A 109 -7.56 14.00 4.84
C VAL A 109 -6.74 13.78 3.56
N ALA A 110 -6.04 14.80 3.05
CA ALA A 110 -5.17 14.67 1.87
C ALA A 110 -3.99 13.71 2.09
N PHE A 111 -3.43 13.67 3.31
CA PHE A 111 -2.42 12.69 3.68
C PHE A 111 -2.96 11.26 3.59
N LEU A 112 -4.11 11.01 4.21
CA LEU A 112 -4.73 9.68 4.26
C LEU A 112 -5.19 9.23 2.88
N GLU A 113 -5.78 10.13 2.11
CA GLU A 113 -6.14 9.89 0.72
C GLU A 113 -4.93 9.44 -0.11
N SER A 114 -3.79 10.10 0.06
CA SER A 114 -2.56 9.75 -0.68
C SER A 114 -2.11 8.32 -0.36
N LEU A 115 -2.22 7.89 0.91
CA LEU A 115 -1.96 6.50 1.27
C LEU A 115 -3.00 5.55 0.65
N ALA A 116 -4.28 5.91 0.63
CA ALA A 116 -5.33 5.10 0.02
C ALA A 116 -5.08 4.85 -1.47
N LEU A 117 -4.70 5.89 -2.22
CA LEU A 117 -4.43 5.81 -3.65
C LEU A 117 -3.25 4.90 -3.99
N SER A 118 -2.29 4.72 -3.07
CA SER A 118 -1.18 3.78 -3.26
C SER A 118 -1.63 2.31 -3.38
N ALA A 119 -2.86 1.98 -2.95
CA ALA A 119 -3.43 0.65 -3.17
C ALA A 119 -3.51 0.31 -4.66
N ASP A 120 -3.74 1.29 -5.54
CA ASP A 120 -3.82 1.04 -6.98
C ASP A 120 -2.50 0.49 -7.53
N VAL A 121 -1.37 1.08 -7.11
CA VAL A 121 -0.03 0.63 -7.49
C VAL A 121 0.28 -0.72 -6.84
N ALA A 122 -0.09 -0.90 -5.57
CA ALA A 122 0.10 -2.17 -4.88
C ALA A 122 -0.60 -3.33 -5.62
N MET A 123 -1.80 -3.07 -6.14
CA MET A 123 -2.63 -4.07 -6.83
C MET A 123 -2.21 -4.35 -8.28
N GLU A 124 -1.20 -3.65 -8.80
CA GLU A 124 -0.53 -4.08 -10.04
C GLU A 124 0.33 -5.33 -9.85
N TYR A 125 0.47 -5.81 -8.61
CA TYR A 125 1.24 -6.99 -8.27
C TYR A 125 0.40 -8.02 -7.51
N THR A 126 0.60 -9.29 -7.84
CA THR A 126 0.28 -10.39 -6.94
C THR A 126 1.54 -10.87 -6.24
N VAL A 127 1.44 -11.17 -4.94
CA VAL A 127 2.58 -11.60 -4.13
C VAL A 127 2.49 -13.11 -3.92
N VAL A 128 3.51 -13.83 -4.40
CA VAL A 128 3.59 -15.28 -4.34
C VAL A 128 4.79 -15.70 -3.49
N GLY A 129 4.53 -16.42 -2.41
CA GLY A 129 5.55 -16.94 -1.52
C GLY A 129 5.83 -18.42 -1.77
N PHE A 130 7.07 -18.82 -1.50
CA PHE A 130 7.59 -20.17 -1.73
C PHE A 130 8.18 -20.72 -0.45
N ASP A 131 7.78 -21.93 -0.07
CA ASP A 131 8.42 -22.68 1.01
C ASP A 131 9.71 -23.37 0.54
N GLY A 132 10.41 -24.05 1.47
CA GLY A 132 11.65 -24.77 1.17
C GLY A 132 11.51 -25.97 0.25
N THR A 133 10.28 -26.43 0.00
CA THR A 133 9.97 -27.52 -0.94
C THR A 133 9.49 -27.01 -2.30
N GLY A 134 9.33 -25.69 -2.45
CA GLY A 134 8.86 -25.04 -3.66
C GLY A 134 7.34 -24.92 -3.76
N ASN A 135 6.57 -25.27 -2.72
CA ASN A 135 5.13 -25.05 -2.72
C ASN A 135 4.82 -23.56 -2.69
N ARG A 136 3.73 -23.18 -3.36
CA ARG A 136 3.35 -21.79 -3.58
C ARG A 136 2.17 -21.41 -2.71
N ARG A 137 2.21 -20.20 -2.17
CA ARG A 137 1.09 -19.55 -1.49
C ARG A 137 0.93 -18.14 -2.04
N VAL A 138 -0.30 -17.72 -2.31
CA VAL A 138 -0.61 -16.35 -2.71
C VAL A 138 -0.97 -15.56 -1.47
N TRP A 139 -0.40 -14.36 -1.34
CA TRP A 139 -0.74 -13.46 -0.25
C TRP A 139 -2.13 -12.87 -0.49
N PRO A 140 -3.06 -12.98 0.47
CA PRO A 140 -4.34 -12.28 0.39
C PRO A 140 -4.10 -10.78 0.60
N PRO A 141 -4.31 -9.92 -0.42
CA PRO A 141 -3.90 -8.53 -0.34
C PRO A 141 -4.56 -7.79 0.83
N PHE A 142 -3.73 -7.12 1.63
CA PHE A 142 -4.13 -6.33 2.79
C PHE A 142 -4.86 -7.09 3.91
N GLU A 143 -5.09 -8.40 3.81
CA GLU A 143 -5.75 -9.15 4.91
C GLU A 143 -4.84 -9.30 6.13
N GLU A 144 -3.53 -9.34 5.92
CA GLU A 144 -2.51 -9.32 6.95
C GLU A 144 -1.19 -8.79 6.37
N PRO A 145 -0.24 -8.33 7.20
CA PRO A 145 1.08 -7.89 6.72
C PRO A 145 1.84 -8.97 5.96
N ILE A 146 2.47 -8.61 4.82
CA ILE A 146 3.23 -9.56 3.98
C ILE A 146 4.29 -10.31 4.79
N GLY A 147 5.02 -9.57 5.63
CA GLY A 147 6.06 -10.16 6.49
C GLY A 147 5.50 -11.15 7.51
N SER A 148 4.33 -10.87 8.10
CA SER A 148 3.68 -11.76 9.06
C SER A 148 3.10 -13.00 8.38
N TRP A 149 2.41 -12.82 7.24
CA TRP A 149 1.91 -13.91 6.41
C TRP A 149 3.02 -14.88 6.00
N ALA A 150 4.11 -14.36 5.43
CA ALA A 150 5.21 -15.17 4.92
C ALA A 150 5.89 -15.97 6.05
N ARG A 151 6.10 -15.35 7.21
CA ARG A 151 6.69 -16.02 8.39
C ARG A 151 5.75 -17.07 8.98
N ARG A 152 4.47 -16.76 9.13
CA ARG A 152 3.45 -17.67 9.67
C ARG A 152 3.33 -18.95 8.84
N LEU A 153 3.52 -18.84 7.52
CA LEU A 153 3.47 -19.97 6.58
C LEU A 153 4.83 -20.65 6.34
N GLY A 154 5.90 -20.21 7.00
CA GLY A 154 7.24 -20.80 6.83
C GLY A 154 7.82 -20.61 5.42
N LEU A 155 7.46 -19.52 4.74
CA LEU A 155 7.96 -19.21 3.40
C LEU A 155 9.41 -18.74 3.48
N GLN A 156 10.24 -19.15 2.52
CA GLN A 156 11.64 -18.75 2.43
C GLN A 156 11.80 -17.46 1.61
N LYS A 157 10.95 -17.27 0.60
CA LYS A 157 11.01 -16.14 -0.32
C LYS A 157 9.64 -15.75 -0.84
N VAL A 158 9.53 -14.51 -1.28
CA VAL A 158 8.37 -13.93 -1.96
C VAL A 158 8.77 -13.38 -3.32
N ARG A 159 7.84 -13.43 -4.26
CA ARG A 159 7.95 -12.83 -5.58
C ARG A 159 6.79 -11.89 -5.82
N PHE A 160 7.10 -10.70 -6.33
CA PHE A 160 6.13 -9.74 -6.80
C PHE A 160 5.94 -9.95 -8.30
N VAL A 161 4.74 -10.39 -8.70
CA VAL A 161 4.42 -10.72 -10.09
C VAL A 161 3.44 -9.68 -10.61
N ARG A 162 3.82 -8.95 -11.66
CA ARG A 162 2.92 -7.96 -12.28
C ARG A 162 1.68 -8.63 -12.86
N ILE A 163 0.53 -8.00 -12.64
CA ILE A 163 -0.77 -8.42 -13.13
C ILE A 163 -1.45 -7.25 -13.88
N PRO A 164 -2.41 -7.53 -14.78
CA PRO A 164 -3.17 -6.47 -15.42
C PRO A 164 -3.86 -5.57 -14.38
N PRO A 165 -4.02 -4.26 -14.67
CA PRO A 165 -4.77 -3.36 -13.80
C PRO A 165 -6.17 -3.89 -13.52
N ALA A 166 -6.61 -3.76 -12.27
CA ALA A 166 -7.96 -4.15 -11.87
C ALA A 166 -9.02 -3.20 -12.46
N GLU A 167 -10.22 -3.72 -12.70
CA GLU A 167 -11.39 -2.93 -13.09
C GLU A 167 -11.69 -1.81 -12.06
N PRO A 168 -12.28 -0.68 -12.47
CA PRO A 168 -12.51 0.48 -11.59
C PRO A 168 -13.18 0.15 -10.24
N ASP A 169 -14.25 -0.66 -10.25
CA ASP A 169 -14.97 -1.03 -9.02
C ASP A 169 -14.11 -1.87 -8.07
N VAL A 170 -13.27 -2.76 -8.63
CA VAL A 170 -12.34 -3.59 -7.87
C VAL A 170 -11.25 -2.72 -7.24
N ARG A 171 -10.78 -1.68 -7.94
CA ARG A 171 -9.81 -0.71 -7.39
C ARG A 171 -10.38 0.02 -6.18
N VAL A 172 -11.63 0.49 -6.26
CA VAL A 172 -12.29 1.13 -5.11
C VAL A 172 -12.37 0.16 -3.92
N GLY A 173 -12.78 -1.08 -4.16
CA GLY A 173 -12.79 -2.13 -3.13
C GLY A 173 -11.41 -2.36 -2.49
N ASN A 174 -10.35 -2.40 -3.29
CA ASN A 174 -8.98 -2.58 -2.81
C ASN A 174 -8.49 -1.39 -1.96
N ARG A 175 -8.84 -0.16 -2.35
CA ARG A 175 -8.55 1.03 -1.54
C ARG A 175 -9.28 0.96 -0.19
N PHE A 176 -10.54 0.54 -0.17
CA PHE A 176 -11.28 0.30 1.08
C PHE A 176 -10.61 -0.77 1.96
N LEU A 177 -10.16 -1.88 1.36
CA LEU A 177 -9.43 -2.92 2.10
C LEU A 177 -8.16 -2.37 2.74
N LEU A 178 -7.33 -1.62 2.00
CA LEU A 178 -6.16 -0.97 2.56
C LEU A 178 -6.53 0.00 3.69
N CYS A 179 -7.48 0.90 3.44
CA CYS A 179 -7.94 1.88 4.41
C CYS A 179 -8.45 1.22 5.70
N SER A 180 -9.20 0.12 5.60
CA SER A 180 -9.72 -0.63 6.75
C SER A 180 -8.61 -1.15 7.68
N ARG A 181 -7.39 -1.31 7.16
CA ARG A 181 -6.23 -1.79 7.92
C ARG A 181 -5.45 -0.66 8.55
N ILE A 182 -5.33 0.48 7.86
CA ILE A 182 -4.42 1.54 8.27
C ILE A 182 -5.13 2.71 8.98
N MET A 183 -6.41 2.95 8.69
CA MET A 183 -7.20 4.08 9.21
C MET A 183 -8.22 3.66 10.28
N THR A 184 -8.75 4.64 11.01
CA THR A 184 -9.95 4.47 11.84
C THR A 184 -11.22 4.61 10.98
N ALA A 185 -12.36 4.07 11.44
CA ALA A 185 -13.63 4.24 10.73
C ALA A 185 -14.01 5.71 10.50
N LYS A 186 -13.70 6.59 11.47
CA LYS A 186 -13.92 8.04 11.34
C LYS A 186 -13.10 8.65 10.21
N ASP A 187 -11.87 8.20 10.05
CA ASP A 187 -10.97 8.72 9.03
C ASP A 187 -11.37 8.21 7.64
N ILE A 188 -11.80 6.95 7.54
CA ILE A 188 -12.37 6.38 6.30
C ILE A 188 -13.59 7.18 5.85
N GLY A 189 -14.49 7.52 6.77
CA GLY A 189 -15.66 8.36 6.47
C GLY A 189 -15.26 9.70 5.84
N ARG A 190 -14.26 10.38 6.42
CA ARG A 190 -13.76 11.66 5.91
C ARG A 190 -13.10 11.57 4.53
N VAL A 191 -12.31 10.52 4.28
CA VAL A 191 -11.70 10.28 2.97
C VAL A 191 -12.76 9.95 1.91
N SER A 192 -13.85 9.28 2.31
CA SER A 192 -14.96 8.91 1.41
C SER A 192 -15.84 10.09 0.99
N GLU A 193 -15.82 11.19 1.76
CA GLU A 193 -16.58 12.41 1.46
C GLU A 193 -15.85 13.35 0.48
N LEU A 194 -14.63 13.01 0.05
CA LEU A 194 -13.83 13.85 -0.83
C LEU A 194 -14.37 13.90 -2.27
N PRO A 195 -14.36 15.08 -2.92
CA PRO A 195 -14.74 15.23 -4.33
C PRO A 195 -13.81 14.51 -5.32
N SER A 196 -12.60 14.16 -4.88
CA SER A 196 -11.56 13.50 -5.67
C SER A 196 -11.87 12.03 -6.00
N GLY A 197 -12.84 11.43 -5.30
CA GLY A 197 -13.31 10.08 -5.59
C GLY A 197 -12.39 8.95 -5.16
N ALA A 198 -11.44 9.20 -4.24
CA ALA A 198 -10.49 8.18 -3.78
C ALA A 198 -11.18 6.90 -3.25
N LEU A 199 -12.34 7.06 -2.62
CA LEU A 199 -13.20 5.96 -2.16
C LEU A 199 -14.64 6.08 -2.71
N ASP A 200 -14.84 6.79 -3.82
CA ASP A 200 -16.19 7.04 -4.34
C ASP A 200 -16.78 5.79 -4.99
N ILE A 201 -17.88 5.32 -4.39
CA ILE A 201 -18.67 4.16 -4.83
C ILE A 201 -19.74 4.62 -5.85
N ARG A 202 -19.91 5.92 -6.08
CA ARG A 202 -20.92 6.52 -6.96
C ARG A 202 -20.43 6.86 -8.36
N ALA A 203 -19.31 6.29 -8.80
CA ALA A 203 -18.85 6.42 -10.17
C ALA A 203 -19.30 5.28 -11.13
N PRO A 204 -20.57 4.85 -11.21
CA PRO A 204 -21.09 4.28 -12.44
C PRO A 204 -21.81 5.39 -13.23
N GLY A 205 -21.21 5.82 -14.34
CA GLY A 205 -21.92 6.55 -15.40
C GLY A 205 -21.99 8.07 -15.24
N ARG A 206 -21.02 8.77 -15.84
CA ARG A 206 -21.35 9.98 -16.59
C ARG A 206 -21.15 9.66 -18.07
N GLN A 207 -22.22 9.23 -18.73
CA GLN A 207 -22.40 9.44 -20.16
C GLN A 207 -22.71 10.92 -20.39
#